data_AF-A0A8T7FUQ1-F1
#
_entry.id   AF-A0A8T7FUQ1-F1
#
_cell.length_a   1.000
_cell.length_b   1.000
_cell.length_c   1.000
_cell.angle_alpha   90.00
_cell.angle_beta   90.00
_cell.angle_gamma   90.00
#
_symmetry.space_group_name_H-M   'P 1'
#
loop_
_entity.id
_entity.type
_entity.pdbx_description
1 polymer ?
#
loop_
_entity_poly.entity_id
_entity_poly.type
_entity_poly.pdbx_seq_one_letter_code
_entity_poly.pdbx_strand_id
1 'polypeptide(L)'
;MIAGLGSVGSNLIPFLEKSGVIEFRLVDDDILSLDNIGRHYLGISDTGKKKTRALRDYIETKNPLITVHTREKNIVPLVQEEPAFLKDCDFYFFCTGDVNSEAWIANNIFKSAWNRPSFFIWVEPYLAGGHCVYFNGVDPIFWNNIFPDNRFIYNVISDETHQQTSFVRREAGCQVTFLPYSAANLQLFIAALFPKILKIFKESGKNKCFSWVGDLPTLREMRIGLSRYVDGVESFSIVERQL
;
A
#
# COMPACT_ATOMS: atom_id res chain seq x y z
N MET A 1 -12.30 -2.81 -3.42
CA MET A 1 -12.12 -2.41 -2.00
C MET A 1 -10.69 -1.96 -1.77
N ILE A 2 -10.48 -0.96 -0.90
CA ILE A 2 -9.17 -0.52 -0.43
C ILE A 2 -9.16 -0.61 1.10
N ALA A 3 -8.20 -1.34 1.65
CA ALA A 3 -7.98 -1.49 3.08
C ALA A 3 -6.63 -0.89 3.47
N GLY A 4 -6.62 0.01 4.44
CA GLY A 4 -5.47 0.87 4.74
C GLY A 4 -5.52 2.13 3.89
N LEU A 5 -5.89 3.25 4.52
CA LEU A 5 -6.06 4.58 3.94
C LEU A 5 -5.04 5.56 4.53
N GLY A 6 -3.88 5.04 4.93
CA GLY A 6 -2.71 5.85 5.23
C GLY A 6 -2.12 6.47 3.97
N SER A 7 -0.80 6.63 3.97
CA SER A 7 -0.07 7.27 2.88
C SER A 7 -0.33 6.62 1.51
N VAL A 8 -0.10 5.31 1.36
CA VAL A 8 -0.25 4.61 0.08
C VAL A 8 -1.70 4.59 -0.39
N GLY A 9 -2.63 4.08 0.42
CA GLY A 9 -4.02 3.90 0.01
C GLY A 9 -4.75 5.21 -0.29
N SER A 10 -4.51 6.27 0.51
CA SER A 10 -5.12 7.59 0.25
C SER A 10 -4.61 8.22 -1.05
N ASN A 11 -3.32 8.08 -1.36
CA ASN A 11 -2.73 8.62 -2.59
C ASN A 11 -3.03 7.77 -3.84
N LEU A 12 -3.51 6.53 -3.69
CA LEU A 12 -3.98 5.68 -4.78
C LEU A 12 -5.38 6.06 -5.28
N ILE A 13 -6.25 6.56 -4.40
CA ILE A 13 -7.66 6.91 -4.72
C ILE A 13 -7.78 7.87 -5.92
N PRO A 14 -7.03 8.98 -6.01
CA PRO A 14 -7.14 9.91 -7.13
C PRO A 14 -6.78 9.32 -8.50
N PHE A 15 -5.98 8.25 -8.51
CA PHE A 15 -5.67 7.52 -9.74
C PHE A 15 -6.82 6.58 -10.08
N LEU A 16 -7.33 5.82 -9.11
CA LEU A 16 -8.43 4.88 -9.29
C LEU A 16 -9.74 5.57 -9.71
N GLU A 17 -10.10 6.71 -9.09
CA GLU A 17 -11.33 7.45 -9.41
C GLU A 17 -11.37 7.93 -10.86
N LYS A 18 -10.19 8.15 -11.47
CA LYS A 18 -10.02 8.55 -12.87
C LYS A 18 -9.85 7.38 -13.84
N SER A 19 -9.94 6.15 -13.35
CA SER A 19 -9.80 4.94 -14.18
C SER A 19 -11.12 4.27 -14.57
N GLY A 20 -12.26 4.89 -14.25
CA GLY A 20 -13.58 4.33 -14.52
C GLY A 20 -14.14 3.46 -13.40
N VAL A 21 -13.49 3.43 -12.23
CA VAL A 21 -14.04 2.79 -11.02
C VAL A 21 -15.21 3.62 -10.50
N ILE A 22 -16.39 3.00 -10.39
CA ILE A 22 -17.64 3.65 -9.97
C ILE A 22 -18.11 3.28 -8.55
N GLU A 23 -17.51 2.25 -7.95
CA GLU A 23 -17.82 1.85 -6.56
C GLU A 23 -16.52 1.68 -5.77
N PHE A 24 -16.43 2.36 -4.63
CA PHE A 24 -15.35 2.18 -3.67
C PHE A 24 -15.89 1.58 -2.38
N ARG A 25 -15.12 0.64 -1.82
CA ARG A 25 -15.29 0.16 -0.45
C ARG A 25 -14.02 0.47 0.32
N LEU A 26 -14.10 1.35 1.30
CA LEU A 26 -12.98 1.92 2.02
C LEU A 26 -12.95 1.40 3.47
N VAL A 27 -11.81 0.85 3.89
CA VAL A 27 -11.62 0.22 5.20
C VAL A 27 -10.37 0.79 5.87
N ASP A 28 -10.56 1.46 7.00
CA ASP A 28 -9.47 1.96 7.86
C ASP A 28 -10.08 2.35 9.22
N ASP A 29 -9.45 1.99 10.34
CA ASP A 29 -9.94 2.28 11.69
C ASP A 29 -9.46 3.64 12.25
N ASP A 30 -8.54 4.29 11.56
CA ASP A 30 -7.82 5.45 12.06
C ASP A 30 -8.53 6.79 11.78
N ILE A 31 -8.10 7.80 12.53
CA ILE A 31 -8.52 9.20 12.38
C ILE A 31 -7.37 9.95 11.72
N LEU A 32 -7.68 10.87 10.81
CA LEU A 32 -6.64 11.72 10.23
C LEU A 32 -6.08 12.67 11.31
N SER A 33 -4.85 12.44 11.73
CA SER A 33 -4.13 13.29 12.70
C SER A 33 -3.18 14.26 12.01
N LEU A 34 -2.73 15.29 12.74
CA LEU A 34 -1.72 16.25 12.27
C LEU A 34 -0.43 15.55 11.81
N ASP A 35 -0.02 14.51 12.52
CA ASP A 35 1.20 13.75 12.23
C ASP A 35 1.14 12.98 10.91
N ASN A 36 -0.06 12.84 10.32
CA ASN A 36 -0.32 12.08 9.11
C ASN A 36 -0.46 12.99 7.86
N ILE A 37 -0.81 14.27 8.03
CA ILE A 37 -1.16 15.17 6.90
C ILE A 37 0.01 15.39 5.94
N GLY A 38 1.26 15.26 6.39
CA GLY A 38 2.44 15.46 5.54
C GLY A 38 2.62 14.40 4.45
N ARG A 39 1.94 13.25 4.58
CA ARG A 39 2.03 12.12 3.63
C ARG A 39 0.67 11.58 3.19
N HIS A 40 -0.38 11.84 3.96
CA HIS A 40 -1.74 11.51 3.58
C HIS A 40 -2.22 12.41 2.44
N TYR A 41 -3.08 11.90 1.56
CA TYR A 41 -3.56 12.67 0.41
C TYR A 41 -4.41 13.88 0.82
N LEU A 42 -5.28 13.70 1.82
CA LEU A 42 -6.02 14.80 2.43
C LEU A 42 -5.14 15.60 3.38
N GLY A 43 -5.41 16.90 3.48
CA GLY A 43 -4.65 17.85 4.28
C GLY A 43 -5.31 18.22 5.61
N ILE A 44 -4.85 19.34 6.15
CA ILE A 44 -5.24 19.89 7.45
C ILE A 44 -6.76 20.09 7.62
N SER A 45 -7.48 20.38 6.53
CA SER A 45 -8.94 20.59 6.52
C SER A 45 -9.74 19.39 7.01
N ASP A 46 -9.15 18.20 6.95
CA ASP A 46 -9.82 16.94 7.25
C ASP A 46 -9.30 16.29 8.54
N THR A 47 -8.39 16.95 9.26
CA THR A 47 -7.90 16.49 10.56
C THR A 47 -9.06 16.30 11.55
N GLY A 48 -8.99 15.23 12.34
CA GLY A 48 -10.03 14.83 13.30
C GLY A 48 -11.17 14.00 12.70
N LYS A 49 -11.25 13.88 11.37
CA LYS A 49 -12.22 12.99 10.71
C LYS A 49 -11.67 11.58 10.58
N LYS A 50 -12.57 10.59 10.57
CA LYS A 50 -12.23 9.21 10.18
C LYS A 50 -11.74 9.22 8.73
N LYS A 51 -10.59 8.58 8.46
CA LYS A 51 -9.95 8.62 7.12
C LYS A 51 -10.89 8.14 6.02
N THR A 52 -11.61 7.05 6.30
CA THR A 52 -12.65 6.49 5.41
C THR A 52 -13.71 7.52 5.01
N ARG A 53 -14.28 8.23 5.98
CA ARG A 53 -15.36 9.20 5.76
C ARG A 53 -14.85 10.44 5.05
N ALA A 54 -13.69 10.95 5.45
CA ALA A 54 -13.07 12.10 4.79
C ALA A 54 -12.77 11.80 3.31
N LEU A 55 -12.27 10.60 2.98
CA LEU A 55 -12.02 10.19 1.60
C LEU A 55 -13.31 9.93 0.82
N ARG A 56 -14.35 9.38 1.44
CA ARG A 56 -15.69 9.34 0.81
C ARG A 56 -16.16 10.74 0.44
N ASP A 57 -16.15 11.66 1.40
CA ASP A 57 -16.64 13.02 1.18
C ASP A 57 -15.84 13.70 0.05
N TYR A 58 -14.53 13.48 -0.02
CA TYR A 58 -13.67 13.93 -1.12
C TYR A 58 -14.09 13.33 -2.49
N ILE A 59 -14.27 12.01 -2.58
CA ILE A 59 -14.63 11.32 -3.83
C ILE A 59 -16.00 11.78 -4.32
N GLU A 60 -17.03 11.72 -3.46
CA GLU A 60 -18.42 11.99 -3.82
C GLU A 60 -18.63 13.48 -4.16
N THR A 61 -17.88 14.39 -3.51
CA THR A 61 -17.91 15.82 -3.87
C THR A 61 -17.36 16.08 -5.27
N LYS A 62 -16.34 15.32 -5.70
CA LYS A 62 -15.76 15.47 -7.04
C LYS A 62 -16.55 14.77 -8.13
N ASN A 63 -17.10 13.60 -7.83
CA ASN A 63 -17.89 12.83 -8.77
C ASN A 63 -19.06 12.13 -8.05
N PRO A 64 -20.28 12.71 -8.09
CA PRO A 64 -21.45 12.14 -7.42
C PRO A 64 -21.96 10.85 -8.07
N LEU A 65 -21.39 10.43 -9.22
CA LEU A 65 -21.70 9.14 -9.84
C LEU A 65 -20.93 7.98 -9.21
N ILE A 66 -19.91 8.27 -8.38
CA ILE A 66 -19.15 7.26 -7.66
C ILE A 66 -19.84 6.98 -6.33
N THR A 67 -20.14 5.72 -6.06
CA THR A 67 -20.69 5.28 -4.77
C THR A 67 -19.56 4.85 -3.84
N VAL A 68 -19.56 5.31 -2.59
CA VAL A 68 -18.52 4.93 -1.63
C VAL A 68 -19.11 4.38 -0.34
N HIS A 69 -18.73 3.15 -0.02
CA HIS A 69 -19.06 2.50 1.25
C HIS A 69 -17.86 2.53 2.19
N THR A 70 -18.08 2.82 3.48
CA THR A 70 -17.01 2.90 4.47
C THR A 70 -17.17 1.91 5.60
N ARG A 71 -16.04 1.45 6.15
CA ARG A 71 -15.96 0.73 7.42
C ARG A 71 -14.79 1.24 8.25
N GLU A 72 -15.11 1.80 9.41
CA GLU A 72 -14.12 2.26 10.38
C GLU A 72 -13.58 1.10 11.24
N LYS A 73 -12.98 0.10 10.60
CA LYS A 73 -12.50 -1.14 11.21
C LYS A 73 -11.15 -1.56 10.66
N ASN A 74 -10.40 -2.32 11.45
CA ASN A 74 -9.27 -3.09 10.94
C ASN A 74 -9.77 -4.17 9.96
N ILE A 75 -8.98 -4.46 8.92
CA ILE A 75 -9.38 -5.40 7.87
C ILE A 75 -9.51 -6.85 8.37
N VAL A 76 -8.68 -7.27 9.33
CA VAL A 76 -8.70 -8.64 9.87
C VAL A 76 -10.05 -8.95 10.53
N PRO A 77 -10.52 -8.20 11.56
CA PRO A 77 -11.83 -8.44 12.14
C PRO A 77 -12.97 -8.18 11.15
N LEU A 78 -12.83 -7.24 10.20
CA LEU A 78 -13.87 -7.01 9.18
C LEU A 78 -14.14 -8.28 8.35
N VAL A 79 -13.09 -8.98 7.92
CA VAL A 79 -13.23 -10.23 7.15
C VAL A 79 -13.95 -11.32 7.95
N GLN A 80 -13.78 -11.35 9.26
CA GLN A 80 -14.39 -12.35 10.14
C GLN A 80 -15.83 -12.01 10.51
N GLU A 81 -16.10 -10.74 10.83
CA GLU A 81 -17.37 -10.28 11.39
C GLU A 81 -18.38 -9.84 10.32
N GLU A 82 -17.90 -9.21 9.25
CA GLU A 82 -18.75 -8.66 8.17
C GLU A 82 -18.26 -9.09 6.77
N PRO A 83 -18.07 -10.40 6.52
CA PRO A 83 -17.55 -10.90 5.24
C PRO A 83 -18.37 -10.47 4.02
N ALA A 84 -19.67 -10.21 4.20
CA ALA A 84 -20.55 -9.68 3.15
C ALA A 84 -20.09 -8.32 2.60
N PHE A 85 -19.32 -7.54 3.35
CA PHE A 85 -18.76 -6.27 2.88
C PHE A 85 -17.68 -6.46 1.79
N LEU A 86 -17.11 -7.66 1.67
CA LEU A 86 -16.16 -8.00 0.62
C LEU A 86 -16.85 -8.57 -0.64
N LYS A 87 -18.12 -8.95 -0.52
CA LYS A 87 -18.91 -9.53 -1.60
C LYS A 87 -18.97 -8.60 -2.82
N ASP A 88 -18.93 -9.16 -4.02
CA ASP A 88 -19.09 -8.44 -5.29
C ASP A 88 -17.98 -7.41 -5.60
N CYS A 89 -16.88 -7.41 -4.85
CA CYS A 89 -15.69 -6.65 -5.22
C CYS A 89 -14.91 -7.34 -6.35
N ASP A 90 -14.57 -6.59 -7.40
CA ASP A 90 -13.72 -7.08 -8.49
C ASP A 90 -12.24 -7.19 -8.07
N PHE A 91 -11.76 -6.19 -7.32
CA PHE A 91 -10.37 -6.08 -6.88
C PHE A 91 -10.27 -5.67 -5.41
N TYR A 92 -9.26 -6.19 -4.72
CA TYR A 92 -8.83 -5.72 -3.41
C TYR A 92 -7.48 -5.02 -3.49
N PHE A 93 -7.34 -3.94 -2.71
CA PHE A 93 -6.09 -3.25 -2.48
C PHE A 93 -5.81 -3.25 -0.98
N PHE A 94 -4.82 -4.02 -0.55
CA PHE A 94 -4.32 -4.04 0.82
C PHE A 94 -3.09 -3.12 0.89
N CYS A 95 -3.25 -2.03 1.63
CA CYS A 95 -2.28 -0.96 1.82
C CYS A 95 -2.14 -0.65 3.32
N THR A 96 -2.22 -1.66 4.18
CA THR A 96 -2.23 -1.46 5.64
C THR A 96 -0.84 -1.11 6.16
N GLY A 97 0.20 -1.58 5.46
CA GLY A 97 1.58 -1.41 5.90
C GLY A 97 1.92 -2.24 7.14
N ASP A 98 1.03 -3.14 7.56
CA ASP A 98 1.26 -4.12 8.61
C ASP A 98 1.37 -5.51 7.99
N VAL A 99 2.62 -5.99 7.90
CA VAL A 99 2.95 -7.28 7.26
C VAL A 99 2.20 -8.44 7.92
N ASN A 100 1.94 -8.39 9.22
CA ASN A 100 1.22 -9.45 9.92
C ASN A 100 -0.26 -9.52 9.51
N SER A 101 -0.94 -8.38 9.45
CA SER A 101 -2.32 -8.28 8.94
C SER A 101 -2.38 -8.72 7.48
N GLU A 102 -1.45 -8.27 6.65
CA GLU A 102 -1.40 -8.63 5.23
C GLU A 102 -1.12 -10.12 5.02
N ALA A 103 -0.20 -10.71 5.80
CA ALA A 103 0.07 -12.15 5.81
C ALA A 103 -1.15 -12.95 6.27
N TRP A 104 -1.86 -12.49 7.31
CA TRP A 104 -3.09 -13.11 7.76
C TRP A 104 -4.15 -13.06 6.66
N ILE A 105 -4.33 -11.91 6.02
CA ILE A 105 -5.28 -11.73 4.92
C ILE A 105 -4.92 -12.66 3.76
N ALA A 106 -3.67 -12.67 3.30
CA ALA A 106 -3.23 -13.54 2.21
C ALA A 106 -3.51 -15.02 2.53
N ASN A 107 -3.23 -15.46 3.76
CA ASN A 107 -3.42 -16.86 4.16
C ASN A 107 -4.89 -17.28 4.33
N ASN A 108 -5.81 -16.34 4.58
CA ASN A 108 -7.22 -16.63 4.85
C ASN A 108 -8.14 -16.26 3.68
N ILE A 109 -7.95 -15.11 3.04
CA ILE A 109 -8.85 -14.61 1.99
C ILE A 109 -8.80 -15.48 0.74
N PHE A 110 -7.61 -15.98 0.36
CA PHE A 110 -7.42 -16.85 -0.81
C PHE A 110 -7.98 -18.26 -0.60
N LYS A 111 -8.23 -18.67 0.65
CA LYS A 111 -8.87 -19.94 1.00
C LYS A 111 -10.39 -19.81 1.21
N SER A 112 -10.94 -18.62 1.03
CA SER A 112 -12.34 -18.31 1.33
C SER A 112 -13.16 -18.07 0.07
N ALA A 113 -14.49 -17.96 0.23
CA ALA A 113 -15.41 -17.53 -0.83
C ALA A 113 -15.12 -16.11 -1.36
N TRP A 114 -14.25 -15.36 -0.69
CA TRP A 114 -13.88 -13.99 -1.02
C TRP A 114 -12.60 -13.90 -1.84
N ASN A 115 -12.06 -15.02 -2.33
CA ASN A 115 -10.89 -15.02 -3.21
C ASN A 115 -11.16 -14.16 -4.46
N ARG A 116 -10.47 -13.02 -4.55
CA ARG A 116 -10.54 -12.07 -5.65
C ARG A 116 -9.14 -11.57 -6.00
N PRO A 117 -8.93 -11.10 -7.23
CA PRO A 117 -7.70 -10.40 -7.61
C PRO A 117 -7.32 -9.34 -6.57
N SER A 118 -6.10 -9.43 -6.04
CA SER A 118 -5.67 -8.66 -4.87
C SER A 118 -4.31 -8.02 -5.11
N PHE A 119 -4.18 -6.76 -4.74
CA PHE A 119 -2.93 -6.00 -4.72
C PHE A 119 -2.51 -5.76 -3.28
N PHE A 120 -1.28 -6.09 -2.94
CA PHE A 120 -0.62 -5.71 -1.70
C PHE A 120 0.40 -4.64 -2.03
N ILE A 121 0.27 -3.45 -1.45
CA ILE A 121 1.08 -2.28 -1.80
C ILE A 121 1.62 -1.64 -0.53
N TRP A 122 2.95 -1.56 -0.43
CA TRP A 122 3.63 -0.96 0.71
C TRP A 122 4.89 -0.22 0.26
N VAL A 123 5.51 0.48 1.20
CA VAL A 123 6.71 1.26 0.97
C VAL A 123 7.73 1.03 2.08
N GLU A 124 9.00 1.08 1.72
CA GLU A 124 10.12 0.97 2.65
C GLU A 124 10.44 2.31 3.34
N PRO A 125 11.22 2.29 4.42
CA PRO A 125 11.79 3.51 5.01
C PRO A 125 12.45 4.44 3.98
N TYR A 126 12.33 5.75 4.20
CA TYR A 126 12.82 6.79 3.28
C TYR A 126 12.20 6.75 1.87
N LEU A 127 11.19 5.90 1.67
CA LEU A 127 10.74 5.48 0.35
C LEU A 127 11.90 4.95 -0.51
N ALA A 128 12.82 4.22 0.11
CA ALA A 128 13.91 3.57 -0.60
C ALA A 128 13.36 2.60 -1.66
N GLY A 129 12.28 1.91 -1.31
CA GLY A 129 11.51 1.05 -2.20
C GLY A 129 10.01 1.31 -2.06
N GLY A 130 9.28 1.14 -3.16
CA GLY A 130 7.82 1.00 -3.16
C GLY A 130 7.47 -0.29 -3.87
N HIS A 131 6.58 -1.11 -3.30
CA HIS A 131 6.34 -2.45 -3.82
C HIS A 131 4.87 -2.71 -4.06
N CYS A 132 4.61 -3.56 -5.04
CA CYS A 132 3.29 -4.09 -5.30
C CYS A 132 3.38 -5.56 -5.65
N VAL A 133 2.63 -6.39 -4.93
CA VAL A 133 2.41 -7.79 -5.30
C VAL A 133 0.94 -7.94 -5.69
N TYR A 134 0.73 -8.38 -6.92
CA TYR A 134 -0.57 -8.71 -7.46
C TYR A 134 -0.76 -10.23 -7.48
N PHE A 135 -1.91 -10.66 -6.95
CA PHE A 135 -2.37 -12.03 -6.96
C PHE A 135 -3.67 -12.15 -7.75
N ASN A 136 -3.72 -13.10 -8.68
CA ASN A 136 -4.95 -13.45 -9.40
C ASN A 136 -5.54 -14.76 -8.86
N GLY A 137 -5.78 -14.81 -7.55
CA GLY A 137 -6.17 -16.02 -6.83
C GLY A 137 -5.04 -17.05 -6.62
N VAL A 138 -5.27 -17.93 -5.63
CA VAL A 138 -4.46 -19.07 -5.14
C VAL A 138 -2.94 -19.00 -5.37
N ASP A 139 -2.19 -18.70 -4.29
CA ASP A 139 -1.30 -19.70 -3.64
C ASP A 139 -0.81 -19.15 -2.28
N PRO A 140 -1.27 -19.67 -1.12
CA PRO A 140 -0.78 -19.26 0.19
C PRO A 140 0.70 -19.56 0.44
N ILE A 141 1.27 -20.60 -0.20
CA ILE A 141 2.69 -20.94 -0.11
C ILE A 141 3.53 -19.78 -0.67
N PHE A 142 2.96 -19.07 -1.64
CA PHE A 142 3.60 -17.96 -2.28
C PHE A 142 3.93 -16.81 -1.33
N TRP A 143 3.03 -16.43 -0.42
CA TRP A 143 3.28 -15.31 0.50
C TRP A 143 4.54 -15.56 1.33
N ASN A 144 4.69 -16.77 1.86
CA ASN A 144 5.87 -17.14 2.64
C ASN A 144 7.15 -17.20 1.80
N ASN A 145 7.05 -17.52 0.50
CA ASN A 145 8.21 -17.50 -0.41
C ASN A 145 8.69 -16.09 -0.72
N ILE A 146 7.77 -15.13 -0.83
CA ILE A 146 8.13 -13.72 -1.10
C ILE A 146 8.34 -12.89 0.17
N PHE A 147 7.88 -13.37 1.32
CA PHE A 147 8.11 -12.78 2.64
C PHE A 147 8.70 -13.78 3.66
N PRO A 148 9.87 -14.40 3.39
CA PRO A 148 10.54 -15.21 4.40
C PRO A 148 10.81 -14.36 5.64
N ASP A 149 10.44 -14.88 6.81
CA ASP A 149 10.58 -14.20 8.11
C ASP A 149 9.96 -12.78 8.14
N ASN A 150 8.81 -12.60 7.48
CA ASN A 150 8.10 -11.31 7.34
C ASN A 150 8.91 -10.21 6.64
N ARG A 151 9.91 -10.58 5.82
CA ARG A 151 10.69 -9.64 5.03
C ARG A 151 10.55 -9.90 3.55
N PHE A 152 10.25 -8.85 2.81
CA PHE A 152 10.12 -8.97 1.38
C PHE A 152 11.46 -9.28 0.70
N ILE A 153 11.48 -10.29 -0.16
CA ILE A 153 12.71 -10.77 -0.81
C ILE A 153 13.38 -9.76 -1.74
N TYR A 154 12.66 -8.74 -2.25
CA TYR A 154 13.20 -7.72 -3.15
C TYR A 154 13.26 -6.32 -2.51
N ASN A 155 13.45 -6.25 -1.19
CA ASN A 155 13.73 -4.99 -0.50
C ASN A 155 14.93 -4.27 -1.17
N VAL A 156 14.82 -2.95 -1.27
CA VAL A 156 15.88 -2.02 -1.68
C VAL A 156 16.88 -1.85 -0.56
N ILE A 157 16.41 -1.71 0.69
CA ILE A 157 17.28 -1.64 1.86
C ILE A 157 17.82 -3.04 2.16
N SER A 158 19.13 -3.13 2.41
CA SER A 158 19.82 -4.37 2.78
C SER A 158 19.37 -4.91 4.14
N ASP A 159 19.43 -6.24 4.30
CA ASP A 159 19.11 -6.90 5.56
C ASP A 159 20.02 -6.47 6.71
N GLU A 160 21.30 -6.22 6.42
CA GLU A 160 22.28 -5.72 7.39
C GLU A 160 21.83 -4.36 7.93
N THR A 161 21.37 -3.47 7.05
CA THR A 161 20.90 -2.13 7.47
C THR A 161 19.63 -2.25 8.31
N HIS A 162 18.72 -3.18 7.97
CA HIS A 162 17.54 -3.47 8.78
C HIS A 162 17.85 -3.96 10.19
N GLN A 163 18.97 -4.67 10.38
CA GLN A 163 19.38 -5.17 11.70
C GLN A 163 20.10 -4.09 12.54
N GLN A 164 20.77 -3.14 11.89
CA GLN A 164 21.63 -2.15 12.54
C GLN A 164 20.95 -0.81 12.81
N THR A 165 19.86 -0.50 12.10
CA THR A 165 19.27 0.84 12.10
C THR A 165 17.79 0.80 12.51
N SER A 166 17.43 1.63 13.49
CA SER A 166 16.02 1.98 13.70
C SER A 166 15.64 3.09 12.73
N PHE A 167 14.82 2.77 11.73
CA PHE A 167 14.33 3.75 10.75
C PHE A 167 13.15 4.59 11.25
N VAL A 168 12.67 4.26 12.43
CA VAL A 168 11.60 4.97 13.12
C VAL A 168 12.16 6.28 13.66
N ARG A 169 11.67 7.40 13.12
CA ARG A 169 11.83 8.69 13.79
C ARG A 169 10.69 8.89 14.77
N ARG A 170 11.06 9.27 16.00
CA ARG A 170 10.15 9.82 17.01
C ARG A 170 10.33 11.33 17.00
N GLU A 171 9.27 12.09 16.81
CA GLU A 171 9.32 13.53 17.06
C GLU A 171 9.41 13.79 18.57
N ALA A 172 10.26 14.73 18.97
CA ALA A 172 10.46 15.08 20.37
C ALA A 172 9.13 15.52 21.00
N GLY A 173 8.60 14.71 21.93
CA GLY A 173 7.36 14.97 22.65
C GLY A 173 6.15 14.12 22.26
N CYS A 174 6.19 13.33 21.18
CA CYS A 174 5.09 12.44 20.76
C CYS A 174 5.50 10.96 20.74
N GLN A 175 4.57 10.06 21.10
CA GLN A 175 4.76 8.60 21.05
C GLN A 175 4.66 8.00 19.63
N VAL A 176 4.62 8.82 18.58
CA VAL A 176 4.31 8.37 17.22
C VAL A 176 5.57 8.03 16.43
N THR A 177 5.48 6.95 15.66
CA THR A 177 6.53 6.36 14.84
C THR A 177 6.12 6.49 13.37
N PHE A 178 6.90 7.20 12.54
CA PHE A 178 6.67 7.23 11.09
C PHE A 178 7.96 7.08 10.29
N LEU A 179 7.83 6.58 9.06
CA LEU A 179 8.92 6.48 8.09
C LEU A 179 9.08 7.83 7.39
N PRO A 180 10.24 8.50 7.50
CA PRO A 180 10.41 9.84 6.96
C PRO A 180 10.64 9.78 5.45
N TYR A 181 9.67 10.21 4.64
CA TYR A 181 9.83 10.35 3.19
C TYR A 181 9.06 11.53 2.62
N SER A 182 9.49 12.00 1.44
CA SER A 182 8.80 13.08 0.72
C SER A 182 7.50 12.58 0.10
N ALA A 183 6.45 13.39 0.17
CA ALA A 183 5.20 13.13 -0.55
C ALA A 183 5.43 13.04 -2.07
N ALA A 184 6.44 13.73 -2.60
CA ALA A 184 6.83 13.68 -4.01
C ALA A 184 7.29 12.28 -4.44
N ASN A 185 8.15 11.62 -3.64
CA ASN A 185 8.61 10.26 -3.96
C ASN A 185 7.45 9.27 -3.97
N LEU A 186 6.47 9.44 -3.06
CA LEU A 186 5.28 8.61 -3.04
C LEU A 186 4.44 8.80 -4.30
N GLN A 187 4.26 10.04 -4.75
CA GLN A 187 3.56 10.33 -5.99
C GLN A 187 4.26 9.71 -7.21
N LEU A 188 5.60 9.78 -7.27
CA LEU A 188 6.38 9.11 -8.31
C LEU A 188 6.16 7.60 -8.30
N PHE A 189 6.19 6.96 -7.13
CA PHE A 189 5.93 5.53 -7.00
C PHE A 189 4.53 5.16 -7.48
N ILE A 190 3.48 5.82 -6.98
CA ILE A 190 2.10 5.51 -7.37
C ILE A 190 1.90 5.76 -8.87
N ALA A 191 2.45 6.85 -9.42
CA ALA A 191 2.37 7.15 -10.84
C ALA A 191 3.11 6.13 -11.71
N ALA A 192 4.25 5.59 -11.26
CA ALA A 192 4.97 4.53 -11.96
C ALA A 192 4.23 3.18 -11.90
N LEU A 193 3.58 2.89 -10.78
CA LEU A 193 2.82 1.65 -10.57
C LEU A 193 1.48 1.65 -11.33
N PHE A 194 0.78 2.78 -11.39
CA PHE A 194 -0.60 2.82 -11.86
C PHE A 194 -0.82 2.31 -13.29
N PRO A 195 0.06 2.60 -14.29
CA PRO A 195 -0.06 2.00 -15.62
C PRO A 195 0.00 0.47 -15.61
N LYS A 196 0.72 -0.14 -14.65
CA LYS A 196 0.77 -1.59 -14.48
C LYS A 196 -0.56 -2.12 -13.92
N ILE A 197 -1.17 -1.41 -12.96
CA ILE A 197 -2.51 -1.71 -12.44
C ILE A 197 -3.54 -1.66 -13.57
N LEU A 198 -3.54 -0.60 -14.39
CA LEU A 198 -4.46 -0.48 -15.53
C LEU A 198 -4.31 -1.61 -16.55
N LYS A 199 -3.08 -2.07 -16.79
CA LYS A 199 -2.83 -3.23 -17.65
C LYS A 199 -3.43 -4.50 -17.03
N ILE A 200 -3.27 -4.69 -15.71
CA ILE A 200 -3.84 -5.83 -14.99
C ILE A 200 -5.38 -5.82 -15.03
N PHE A 201 -6.02 -4.66 -14.87
CA PHE A 201 -7.48 -4.55 -15.00
C PHE A 201 -8.02 -5.03 -16.36
N LYS A 202 -7.22 -4.89 -17.43
CA LYS A 202 -7.61 -5.30 -18.78
C LYS A 202 -7.29 -6.76 -19.10
N GLU A 203 -6.16 -7.25 -18.60
CA GLU A 203 -5.56 -8.51 -19.08
C GLU A 203 -5.64 -9.67 -18.09
N SER A 204 -6.15 -9.48 -16.86
CA SER A 204 -6.31 -10.51 -15.80
C SER A 204 -5.30 -11.65 -15.89
N GLY A 205 -4.06 -11.37 -15.47
CA GLY A 205 -2.90 -12.23 -15.73
C GLY A 205 -2.50 -13.15 -14.59
N LYS A 206 -1.30 -13.75 -14.69
CA LYS A 206 -0.64 -14.46 -13.58
C LYS A 206 -0.27 -13.48 -12.45
N ASN A 207 0.15 -14.04 -11.31
CA ASN A 207 0.73 -13.27 -10.22
C ASN A 207 1.88 -12.40 -10.74
N LYS A 208 1.98 -11.16 -10.23
CA LYS A 208 2.97 -10.16 -10.66
C LYS A 208 3.57 -9.47 -9.45
N CYS A 209 4.83 -9.10 -9.55
CA CYS A 209 5.52 -8.36 -8.52
C CYS A 209 6.26 -7.18 -9.13
N PHE A 210 6.12 -6.02 -8.51
CA PHE A 210 6.78 -4.79 -8.92
C PHE A 210 7.53 -4.19 -7.75
N SER A 211 8.77 -3.76 -8.01
CA SER A 211 9.52 -2.91 -7.08
C SER A 211 9.88 -1.61 -7.79
N TRP A 212 9.53 -0.50 -7.18
CA TRP A 212 10.01 0.83 -7.51
C TRP A 212 11.19 1.16 -6.62
N VAL A 213 12.26 1.69 -7.22
CA VAL A 213 13.48 2.08 -6.52
C VAL A 213 13.46 3.59 -6.33
N GLY A 214 13.70 4.04 -5.10
CA GLY A 214 13.73 5.45 -4.72
C GLY A 214 15.03 6.17 -5.11
N ASP A 215 15.36 7.21 -4.35
CA ASP A 215 16.52 8.07 -4.63
C ASP A 215 17.83 7.43 -4.15
N LEU A 216 18.46 6.63 -5.02
CA LEU A 216 19.72 5.93 -4.69
C LEU A 216 20.85 6.88 -4.27
N PRO A 217 21.14 8.01 -4.96
CA PRO A 217 22.09 9.01 -4.47
C PRO A 217 21.83 9.45 -3.03
N THR A 218 20.61 9.89 -2.72
CA THR A 218 20.25 10.36 -1.38
C THR A 218 20.40 9.25 -0.32
N LEU A 219 19.99 8.02 -0.64
CA LEU A 219 20.16 6.88 0.28
C LEU A 219 21.64 6.58 0.58
N ARG A 220 22.52 6.68 -0.43
CA ARG A 220 23.96 6.50 -0.25
C ARG A 220 24.57 7.61 0.60
N GLU A 221 24.16 8.86 0.41
CA GLU A 221 24.59 10.00 1.24
C GLU A 221 24.16 9.80 2.71
N MET A 222 22.97 9.26 2.93
CA MET A 222 22.45 8.89 4.25
C MET A 222 23.10 7.63 4.85
N ARG A 223 24.02 6.98 4.11
CA ARG A 223 24.68 5.73 4.49
C ARG A 223 23.72 4.57 4.74
N ILE A 224 22.58 4.55 4.03
CA ILE A 224 21.66 3.42 4.02
C ILE A 224 22.25 2.34 3.12
N GLY A 225 22.52 1.15 3.68
CA GLY A 225 23.02 0.02 2.90
C GLY A 225 21.92 -0.52 1.98
N LEU A 226 22.29 -0.71 0.71
CA LEU A 226 21.38 -1.15 -0.35
C LEU A 226 21.56 -2.64 -0.63
N SER A 227 20.48 -3.34 -0.96
CA SER A 227 20.51 -4.75 -1.33
C SER A 227 21.06 -4.94 -2.75
N ARG A 228 21.45 -6.16 -3.10
CA ARG A 228 21.83 -6.53 -4.48
C ARG A 228 20.72 -6.31 -5.52
N TYR A 229 19.46 -6.13 -5.10
CA TYR A 229 18.33 -6.04 -6.03
C TYR A 229 18.20 -4.66 -6.68
N VAL A 230 19.03 -3.69 -6.28
CA VAL A 230 19.15 -2.39 -6.95
C VAL A 230 20.26 -2.37 -8.02
N ASP A 231 21.04 -3.44 -8.14
CA ASP A 231 22.15 -3.49 -9.09
C ASP A 231 21.63 -3.36 -10.53
N GLY A 232 22.12 -2.35 -11.25
CA GLY A 232 21.68 -2.05 -12.61
C GLY A 232 20.29 -1.40 -12.72
N VAL A 233 19.67 -1.02 -11.60
CA VAL A 233 18.37 -0.32 -11.58
C VAL A 233 18.58 1.18 -11.32
N GLU A 234 17.92 2.02 -12.12
CA GLU A 234 17.99 3.48 -11.97
C GLU A 234 17.07 3.99 -10.85
N SER A 235 17.44 5.13 -10.25
CA SER A 235 16.56 5.82 -9.29
C SER A 235 15.21 6.16 -9.91
N PHE A 236 14.17 6.16 -9.09
CA PHE A 236 12.79 6.49 -9.45
C PHE A 236 12.19 5.59 -10.55
N SER A 237 12.74 4.41 -10.79
CA SER A 237 12.27 3.47 -11.80
C SER A 237 11.51 2.29 -11.19
N ILE A 238 10.53 1.75 -11.93
CA ILE A 238 9.77 0.55 -11.53
C ILE A 238 10.20 -0.65 -12.37
N VAL A 239 10.48 -1.76 -11.71
CA VAL A 239 10.87 -3.03 -12.34
C VAL A 239 9.87 -4.13 -11.99
N GLU A 240 9.53 -4.96 -12.97
CA GLU A 240 8.77 -6.20 -12.74
C GLU A 240 9.76 -7.28 -12.27
N ARG A 241 9.51 -7.85 -11.09
CA ARG A 241 10.33 -8.88 -10.46
C ARG A 241 9.79 -10.26 -10.82
N GLN A 242 10.69 -11.23 -10.88
CA GLN A 242 10.31 -12.63 -11.02
C GLN A 242 9.75 -13.15 -9.71
N LEU A 243 8.82 -14.09 -9.79
CA LEU A 243 8.04 -14.62 -8.68
C LEU A 243 8.19 -16.13 -8.61
#